data_AF-A0A1W1I902-F1
#
_entry.id   AF-A0A1W1I902-F1
#
_cell.length_a   1.000
_cell.length_b   1.000
_cell.length_c   1.000
_cell.angle_alpha   90.00
_cell.angle_beta   90.00
_cell.angle_gamma   90.00
#
_symmetry.space_group_name_H-M   'P 1'
#
loop_
_entity.id
_entity.type
_entity.pdbx_description
1 polymer ?
#
loop_
_entity_poly.entity_id
_entity_poly.type
_entity_poly.pdbx_seq_one_letter_code
_entity_poly.pdbx_strand_id
1 'polypeptide(L)'
;MKTVPILFHDIDGVLFGDYAGEFQLRPGVKSWLAWAHEHFELVWLTSWESERIKTLLKVLYCEKFRPDEDPPVFHHANWTKLENKVAWVQQAVQKLNGREWFWIDDDIGKFEPEIEAAGIPLTRCIQANPAGQDELTVIQSVLARRLAGLGTNVDGPEKDRAA
;
A
#
# COMPACT_ATOMS: atom_id res chain seq x y z
N MET A 1 21.62 -3.47 6.31
CA MET A 1 20.90 -2.39 5.59
C MET A 1 19.42 -2.56 5.87
N LYS A 2 18.73 -1.51 6.31
CA LYS A 2 17.27 -1.58 6.56
C LYS A 2 16.60 -1.62 5.19
N THR A 3 16.01 -2.74 4.81
CA THR A 3 15.24 -2.85 3.56
C THR A 3 13.97 -2.02 3.68
N VAL A 4 13.73 -1.12 2.73
CA VAL A 4 12.50 -0.32 2.66
C VAL A 4 11.28 -1.26 2.65
N PRO A 5 10.23 -1.05 3.46
CA PRO A 5 9.05 -1.92 3.44
C PRO A 5 8.29 -1.87 2.10
N ILE A 6 7.49 -2.89 1.80
CA ILE A 6 6.61 -2.90 0.62
C ILE A 6 5.21 -2.43 0.99
N LEU A 7 4.57 -1.67 0.11
CA LEU A 7 3.16 -1.35 0.22
C LEU A 7 2.41 -1.86 -1.01
N PHE A 8 1.59 -2.89 -0.82
CA PHE A 8 0.62 -3.33 -1.83
C PHE A 8 -0.55 -2.35 -1.80
N HIS A 9 -0.78 -1.66 -2.91
CA HIS A 9 -1.63 -0.46 -2.96
C HIS A 9 -2.69 -0.60 -4.06
N ASP A 10 -3.96 -0.64 -3.68
CA ASP A 10 -5.06 -0.55 -4.65
C ASP A 10 -5.35 0.89 -5.08
N ILE A 11 -5.99 1.07 -6.23
CA ILE A 11 -6.34 2.39 -6.78
C ILE A 11 -7.80 2.74 -6.48
N ASP A 12 -8.72 1.86 -6.85
CA ASP A 12 -10.15 2.11 -6.71
C ASP A 12 -10.52 2.02 -5.21
N GLY A 13 -11.37 2.93 -4.74
CA GLY A 13 -11.71 3.01 -3.33
C GLY A 13 -10.55 3.40 -2.40
N VAL A 14 -9.33 3.63 -2.90
CA VAL A 14 -8.18 4.12 -2.12
C VAL A 14 -7.68 5.47 -2.62
N LEU A 15 -7.18 5.57 -3.86
CA LEU A 15 -6.79 6.87 -4.46
C LEU A 15 -8.00 7.62 -5.01
N PHE A 16 -9.01 6.87 -5.44
CA PHE A 16 -10.33 7.38 -5.79
C PHE A 16 -11.30 7.05 -4.66
N GLY A 17 -12.33 7.87 -4.51
CA GLY A 17 -13.40 7.67 -3.55
C GLY A 17 -14.74 8.02 -4.16
N ASP A 18 -15.81 7.60 -3.48
CA ASP A 18 -17.18 7.98 -3.80
C ASP A 18 -17.56 9.22 -2.99
N TYR A 19 -17.82 10.31 -3.71
CA TYR A 19 -18.21 11.58 -3.13
C TYR A 19 -19.46 12.09 -3.81
N ALA A 20 -20.57 12.09 -3.06
CA ALA A 20 -21.88 12.52 -3.57
C ALA A 20 -22.33 11.75 -4.82
N GLY A 21 -21.99 10.46 -4.94
CA GLY A 21 -22.35 9.61 -6.08
C GLY A 21 -21.38 9.70 -7.25
N GLU A 22 -20.31 10.50 -7.13
CA GLU A 22 -19.28 10.63 -8.15
C GLU A 22 -18.01 9.92 -7.73
N PHE A 23 -17.44 9.13 -8.65
CA PHE A 23 -16.15 8.48 -8.45
C PHE A 23 -15.03 9.41 -8.90
N GLN A 24 -14.27 9.93 -7.94
CA GLN A 24 -13.26 10.96 -8.21
C GLN A 24 -12.02 10.80 -7.35
N LEU A 25 -10.94 11.43 -7.82
CA LEU A 25 -9.64 11.43 -7.15
C LEU A 25 -9.76 12.07 -5.76
N ARG A 26 -9.19 11.41 -4.75
CA ARG A 26 -9.26 11.89 -3.36
C ARG A 26 -8.42 13.15 -3.14
N PRO A 27 -8.86 14.07 -2.27
CA PRO A 27 -8.04 15.16 -1.78
C PRO A 27 -6.72 14.66 -1.17
N GLY A 28 -5.62 15.38 -1.40
CA GLY A 28 -4.32 15.06 -0.82
C GLY A 28 -3.54 13.93 -1.51
N VAL A 29 -4.04 13.36 -2.62
CA VAL A 29 -3.38 12.23 -3.30
C VAL A 29 -1.91 12.48 -3.66
N LYS A 30 -1.53 13.70 -4.05
CA LYS A 30 -0.12 14.02 -4.37
C LYS A 30 0.76 13.92 -3.15
N SER A 31 0.33 14.49 -2.03
CA SER A 31 1.04 14.43 -0.75
C SER A 31 1.13 13.00 -0.23
N TRP A 32 0.05 12.23 -0.37
CA TRP A 32 0.02 10.81 -0.05
C TRP A 32 1.05 10.03 -0.86
N LEU A 33 1.07 10.17 -2.19
CA LEU A 33 2.00 9.44 -3.04
C LEU A 33 3.45 9.82 -2.76
N ALA A 34 3.74 11.12 -2.59
CA ALA A 34 5.07 11.58 -2.21
C ALA A 34 5.55 10.92 -0.90
N TRP A 35 4.70 10.94 0.14
CA TRP A 35 5.01 10.29 1.41
C TRP A 35 5.16 8.77 1.27
N ALA A 36 4.28 8.12 0.51
CA ALA A 36 4.30 6.68 0.33
C ALA A 36 5.57 6.22 -0.42
N HIS A 37 6.02 6.95 -1.45
CA HIS A 37 7.29 6.66 -2.14
C HIS A 37 8.53 6.91 -1.28
N GLU A 38 8.47 7.85 -0.34
CA GLU A 38 9.56 8.09 0.60
C GLU A 38 9.73 6.93 1.60
N HIS A 39 8.63 6.28 1.99
CA HIS A 39 8.61 5.28 3.07
C HIS A 39 8.50 3.83 2.60
N PHE A 40 8.06 3.60 1.36
CA PHE A 40 7.74 2.29 0.83
C PHE A 40 8.22 2.07 -0.61
N GLU A 41 8.50 0.81 -0.93
CA GLU A 41 8.43 0.34 -2.32
C GLU A 41 6.97 0.04 -2.66
N LEU A 42 6.39 0.83 -3.55
CA LEU A 42 4.99 0.69 -3.96
C LEU A 42 4.82 -0.42 -5.00
N VAL A 43 3.87 -1.31 -4.75
CA VAL A 43 3.39 -2.31 -5.69
C VAL A 43 1.89 -2.11 -5.89
N TRP A 44 1.50 -1.68 -7.09
CA TRP A 44 0.10 -1.47 -7.44
C TRP A 44 -0.62 -2.81 -7.56
N LEU A 45 -1.60 -3.04 -6.68
CA LEU A 45 -2.41 -4.26 -6.61
C LEU A 45 -3.84 -3.94 -7.04
N THR A 46 -4.01 -3.69 -8.33
CA THR A 46 -5.24 -3.17 -8.95
C THR A 46 -5.56 -3.91 -10.24
N SER A 47 -6.82 -3.88 -10.69
CA SER A 47 -7.21 -4.42 -11.99
C SER A 47 -6.80 -3.51 -13.16
N TRP A 48 -6.32 -2.30 -12.88
CA TRP A 48 -5.94 -1.33 -13.89
C TRP A 48 -4.75 -1.81 -14.72
N GLU A 49 -4.81 -1.57 -16.03
CA GLU A 49 -3.69 -1.82 -16.93
C GLU A 49 -2.51 -0.89 -16.61
N SER A 50 -1.28 -1.39 -16.78
CA SER A 50 -0.04 -0.64 -16.53
C SER A 50 -0.01 0.74 -17.21
N GLU A 51 -0.48 0.85 -18.45
CA GLU A 51 -0.51 2.13 -19.18
C GLU A 51 -1.48 3.15 -18.56
N ARG A 52 -2.58 2.68 -17.95
CA ARG A 52 -3.52 3.56 -17.22
C ARG A 52 -2.90 4.09 -15.94
N ILE A 53 -2.20 3.23 -15.20
CA ILE A 53 -1.44 3.61 -14.00
C ILE A 53 -0.36 4.64 -14.39
N LYS A 54 0.41 4.36 -15.45
CA LYS A 54 1.43 5.28 -15.96
C LYS A 54 0.84 6.64 -16.33
N THR A 55 -0.33 6.65 -16.97
CA THR A 55 -1.04 7.89 -17.33
C THR A 55 -1.52 8.64 -16.09
N LEU A 56 -2.10 7.95 -15.11
CA LEU A 56 -2.52 8.54 -13.84
C LEU A 56 -1.31 9.19 -13.14
N LEU A 57 -0.22 8.46 -12.98
CA LEU A 57 0.99 8.99 -12.34
C LEU A 57 1.54 10.19 -13.12
N LYS A 58 1.56 10.14 -14.45
CA LYS A 58 1.92 11.31 -15.26
C LYS A 58 1.04 12.52 -14.95
N VAL A 59 -0.28 12.36 -14.88
CA VAL A 59 -1.20 13.47 -14.56
C VAL A 59 -0.96 14.00 -13.13
N LEU A 60 -0.76 13.11 -12.16
CA LEU A 60 -0.56 13.49 -10.75
C LEU A 60 0.79 14.19 -10.53
N TYR A 61 1.85 13.72 -11.17
CA TYR A 61 3.20 14.28 -11.10
C TYR A 61 3.47 15.36 -12.14
N CYS A 62 2.56 15.61 -13.09
CA CYS A 62 2.68 16.72 -14.02
C CYS A 62 2.50 18.03 -13.25
N GLU A 63 3.63 18.62 -12.85
CA GLU A 63 3.71 19.96 -12.26
C GLU A 63 3.64 21.04 -13.34
N LYS A 64 2.82 20.89 -14.39
CA LYS A 64 2.58 21.93 -15.41
C LYS A 64 3.83 22.46 -16.17
N PHE A 65 5.08 22.08 -15.82
CA PHE A 65 6.33 22.68 -16.32
C PHE A 65 7.55 21.74 -16.42
N ARG A 66 7.38 20.41 -16.35
CA ARG A 66 8.45 19.45 -16.69
C ARG A 66 7.92 18.35 -17.63
N PRO A 67 7.83 18.62 -18.93
CA PRO A 67 7.32 17.66 -19.91
C PRO A 67 8.23 16.44 -20.14
N ASP A 68 9.49 16.48 -19.68
CA ASP A 68 10.53 15.49 -20.02
C ASP A 68 10.91 14.54 -18.87
N GLU A 69 10.23 14.58 -17.72
CA GLU A 69 10.46 13.60 -16.65
C GLU A 69 9.53 12.40 -16.85
N ASP A 70 10.14 11.24 -17.13
CA ASP A 70 9.43 9.97 -17.11
C ASP A 70 8.81 9.75 -15.72
N PRO A 71 7.58 9.19 -15.63
CA PRO A 71 6.97 8.89 -14.35
C PRO A 71 7.89 7.94 -13.57
N PRO A 72 7.87 8.00 -12.22
CA PRO A 72 8.66 7.09 -11.40
C PRO A 72 8.44 5.64 -11.83
N VAL A 73 9.52 4.85 -11.89
CA VAL A 73 9.41 3.41 -12.11
C VAL A 73 8.46 2.84 -11.06
N PHE A 74 7.45 2.11 -11.51
CA PHE A 74 6.46 1.51 -10.64
C PHE A 74 6.38 -0.01 -10.85
N HIS A 75 6.00 -0.70 -9.79
CA HIS A 75 5.75 -2.14 -9.83
C HIS A 75 4.24 -2.37 -9.89
N HIS A 76 3.80 -3.25 -10.78
CA HIS A 76 2.40 -3.61 -10.95
C HIS A 76 2.24 -5.12 -10.72
N ALA A 77 1.32 -5.49 -9.84
CA ALA A 77 1.00 -6.86 -9.54
C ALA A 77 0.10 -7.47 -10.62
N ASN A 78 0.56 -8.52 -11.29
CA ASN A 78 -0.27 -9.28 -12.23
C ASN A 78 -1.12 -10.33 -11.48
N TRP A 79 -2.03 -9.85 -10.63
CA TRP A 79 -2.87 -10.70 -9.79
C TRP A 79 -4.06 -11.29 -10.54
N THR A 80 -4.47 -10.70 -11.67
CA THR A 80 -5.59 -11.17 -12.51
C THR A 80 -5.34 -12.53 -13.16
N LYS A 81 -4.12 -13.08 -13.04
CA LYS A 81 -3.79 -14.48 -13.39
C LYS A 81 -4.09 -15.48 -12.28
N LEU A 82 -4.45 -15.01 -11.09
CA LEU A 82 -4.84 -15.81 -9.94
C LEU A 82 -6.33 -15.56 -9.64
N GLU A 83 -6.87 -16.35 -8.73
CA GLU A 83 -8.29 -16.31 -8.37
C GLU A 83 -8.70 -14.97 -7.75
N ASN A 84 -7.87 -14.40 -6.87
CA ASN A 84 -8.14 -13.13 -6.21
C ASN A 84 -6.83 -12.46 -5.72
N LYS A 85 -6.96 -11.22 -5.24
CA LYS A 85 -5.84 -10.45 -4.66
C LYS A 85 -5.20 -11.17 -3.46
N VAL A 86 -5.98 -11.85 -2.61
CA VAL A 86 -5.48 -12.57 -1.42
C VAL A 86 -4.48 -13.66 -1.81
N ALA A 87 -4.83 -14.50 -2.78
CA ALA A 87 -3.95 -15.55 -3.29
C ALA A 87 -2.65 -14.98 -3.85
N TRP A 88 -2.73 -13.82 -4.52
CA TRP A 88 -1.54 -13.12 -5.01
C TRP A 88 -0.67 -12.60 -3.87
N VAL A 89 -1.26 -11.91 -2.88
CA VAL A 89 -0.55 -11.39 -1.71
C VAL A 89 0.12 -12.53 -0.96
N GLN A 90 -0.57 -13.65 -0.74
CA GLN A 90 0.00 -14.83 -0.09
C GLN A 90 1.28 -15.33 -0.79
N GLN A 91 1.25 -15.46 -2.11
CA GLN A 91 2.43 -15.87 -2.89
C GLN A 91 3.54 -14.81 -2.89
N ALA A 92 3.18 -13.53 -2.88
CA ALA A 92 4.13 -12.43 -2.85
C ALA A 92 4.87 -12.40 -1.51
N VAL A 93 4.15 -12.44 -0.38
CA VAL A 93 4.72 -12.34 0.97
C VAL A 93 5.65 -13.50 1.30
N GLN A 94 5.38 -14.71 0.78
CA GLN A 94 6.28 -15.87 0.93
C GLN A 94 7.65 -15.63 0.29
N LYS A 95 7.73 -14.80 -0.75
CA LYS A 95 8.98 -14.48 -1.47
C LYS A 95 9.75 -13.32 -0.84
N LEU A 96 9.17 -12.64 0.16
CA LEU A 96 9.77 -11.45 0.77
C LEU A 96 10.89 -11.76 1.76
N ASN A 97 11.11 -13.02 2.13
CA ASN A 97 12.19 -13.44 3.04
C ASN A 97 12.26 -12.61 4.34
N GLY A 98 11.10 -12.30 4.92
CA GLY A 98 10.98 -11.50 6.15
C GLY A 98 11.02 -9.99 5.95
N ARG A 99 11.07 -9.48 4.71
CA ARG A 99 10.93 -8.04 4.44
C ARG A 99 9.56 -7.55 4.88
N GLU A 100 9.56 -6.40 5.55
CA GLU A 100 8.37 -5.72 6.05
C GLU A 100 7.41 -5.32 4.90
N TRP A 101 6.11 -5.47 5.13
CA TRP A 101 5.09 -5.16 4.12
C TRP A 101 3.75 -4.76 4.75
N PHE A 102 2.90 -4.10 3.95
CA PHE A 102 1.50 -3.78 4.25
C PHE A 102 0.64 -3.86 2.98
N TRP A 103 -0.67 -4.01 3.15
CA TRP A 103 -1.65 -3.99 2.05
C TRP A 103 -2.81 -3.04 2.37
N ILE A 104 -3.11 -2.12 1.45
CA ILE A 104 -4.30 -1.25 1.51
C ILE A 104 -5.27 -1.64 0.39
N ASP A 105 -6.54 -1.80 0.75
CA ASP A 105 -7.65 -2.08 -0.16
C ASP A 105 -8.95 -1.55 0.46
N ASP A 106 -9.94 -1.18 -0.35
CA ASP A 106 -11.29 -0.89 0.12
C ASP A 106 -12.14 -2.17 0.27
N ASP A 107 -11.61 -3.33 -0.11
CA ASP A 107 -12.29 -4.62 0.01
C ASP A 107 -11.67 -5.57 1.04
N ILE A 108 -10.75 -5.11 1.90
CA ILE A 108 -10.15 -5.95 2.97
C ILE A 108 -11.23 -6.67 3.79
N GLY A 109 -12.26 -5.95 4.22
CA GLY A 109 -13.38 -6.49 5.00
C GLY A 109 -14.14 -7.61 4.27
N LYS A 110 -14.23 -7.55 2.94
CA LYS A 110 -14.85 -8.61 2.13
C LYS A 110 -13.96 -9.84 2.03
N PHE A 111 -12.65 -9.64 2.06
CA PHE A 111 -11.64 -10.69 1.98
C PHE A 111 -11.20 -11.25 3.33
N GLU A 112 -11.75 -10.79 4.46
CA GLU A 112 -11.32 -11.22 5.80
C GLU A 112 -11.24 -12.75 5.95
N PRO A 113 -12.27 -13.54 5.57
CA PRO A 113 -12.21 -15.00 5.69
C PRO A 113 -11.06 -15.61 4.88
N GLU A 114 -10.85 -15.15 3.65
CA GLU A 114 -9.78 -15.62 2.77
C GLU A 114 -8.40 -15.20 3.26
N ILE A 115 -8.28 -13.99 3.81
CA ILE A 115 -7.05 -13.45 4.42
C ILE A 115 -6.63 -14.32 5.61
N GLU A 116 -7.58 -14.61 6.50
CA GLU A 116 -7.35 -15.48 7.66
C GLU A 116 -6.97 -16.89 7.23
N ALA A 117 -7.72 -17.47 6.28
CA ALA A 117 -7.43 -18.80 5.74
C ALA A 117 -6.05 -18.89 5.06
N ALA A 118 -5.61 -17.79 4.44
CA ALA A 118 -4.29 -17.69 3.83
C ALA A 118 -3.14 -17.51 4.85
N GLY A 119 -3.45 -17.36 6.15
CA GLY A 119 -2.48 -17.10 7.21
C GLY A 119 -1.88 -15.69 7.15
N ILE A 120 -2.56 -14.76 6.48
CA ILE A 120 -2.11 -13.38 6.32
C ILE A 120 -2.56 -12.58 7.56
N PRO A 121 -1.66 -11.93 8.31
CA PRO A 121 -2.07 -11.18 9.50
C PRO A 121 -2.92 -9.96 9.14
N LEU A 122 -4.15 -9.88 9.65
CA LEU A 122 -5.03 -8.71 9.44
C LEU A 122 -4.41 -7.39 9.93
N THR A 123 -3.50 -7.44 10.90
CA THR A 123 -2.71 -6.28 11.37
C THR A 123 -1.78 -5.71 10.29
N ARG A 124 -1.58 -6.40 9.17
CA ARG A 124 -0.83 -5.94 7.99
C ARG A 124 -1.72 -5.38 6.90
N CYS A 125 -3.03 -5.66 6.97
CA CYS A 125 -4.04 -5.15 6.06
C CYS A 125 -4.60 -3.82 6.59
N ILE A 126 -5.00 -2.93 5.69
CA ILE A 126 -5.61 -1.64 5.98
C ILE A 126 -6.84 -1.50 5.10
N GLN A 127 -8.01 -1.54 5.72
CA GLN A 127 -9.28 -1.24 5.09
C GLN A 127 -9.36 0.26 4.81
N ALA A 128 -9.49 0.66 3.55
CA ALA A 128 -9.82 2.03 3.17
C ALA A 128 -11.33 2.23 3.18
N ASN A 129 -11.81 3.37 3.67
CA ASN A 129 -13.22 3.77 3.53
C ASN A 129 -13.44 4.51 2.20
N PRO A 130 -14.13 3.92 1.20
CA PRO A 130 -14.38 4.57 -0.11
C PRO A 130 -15.06 5.93 -0.01
N ALA A 131 -15.85 6.18 1.04
CA ALA A 131 -16.57 7.42 1.29
C ALA A 131 -15.84 8.40 2.25
N GLY A 132 -14.65 8.04 2.75
CA GLY A 132 -13.89 8.88 3.70
C GLY A 132 -13.31 10.14 3.06
N GLN A 133 -13.59 11.33 3.62
CA GLN A 133 -13.07 12.59 3.08
C GLN A 133 -11.56 12.75 3.30
N ASP A 134 -11.06 12.39 4.48
CA ASP A 134 -9.63 12.50 4.86
C ASP A 134 -8.92 11.14 4.91
N GLU A 135 -9.44 10.16 4.16
CA GLU A 135 -9.05 8.75 4.29
C GLU A 135 -7.55 8.52 4.08
N LEU A 136 -6.93 9.23 3.13
CA LEU A 136 -5.49 9.11 2.88
C LEU A 136 -4.66 9.58 4.10
N THR A 137 -5.12 10.61 4.81
CA THR A 137 -4.48 11.10 6.06
C THR A 137 -4.63 10.08 7.17
N VAL A 138 -5.79 9.42 7.26
CA VAL A 138 -6.04 8.34 8.24
C VAL A 138 -5.12 7.15 7.96
N ILE A 139 -5.09 6.67 6.72
CA ILE A 139 -4.22 5.58 6.27
C ILE A 139 -2.74 5.91 6.54
N GLN A 140 -2.30 7.11 6.19
CA GLN A 140 -0.93 7.58 6.47
C GLN A 140 -0.61 7.52 7.96
N SER A 141 -1.51 8.00 8.82
CA SER A 141 -1.33 7.98 10.27
C SER A 141 -1.26 6.56 10.85
N VAL A 142 -2.05 5.63 10.31
CA VAL A 142 -2.01 4.22 10.69
C VAL A 142 -0.67 3.60 10.31
N LEU A 143 -0.23 3.80 9.07
CA LEU A 143 1.04 3.25 8.58
C LEU A 143 2.25 3.87 9.30
N ALA A 144 2.27 5.18 9.52
CA ALA A 144 3.35 5.85 10.25
C ALA A 144 3.52 5.26 11.67
N ARG A 145 2.40 4.99 12.36
CA ARG A 145 2.43 4.34 13.68
C ARG A 145 2.96 2.91 13.61
N ARG A 146 2.54 2.13 12.61
CA ARG A 146 3.01 0.76 12.39
C ARG A 146 4.52 0.76 12.08
N LEU A 147 4.99 1.66 11.22
CA LEU A 147 6.41 1.83 10.91
C LEU A 147 7.24 2.21 12.14
N ALA A 148 6.75 3.12 12.98
CA ALA A 148 7.44 3.50 14.22
C ALA A 148 7.59 2.31 15.18
N GLY A 149 6.54 1.49 15.33
CA GLY A 149 6.56 0.28 16.18
C GLY A 149 7.53 -0.80 15.69
N LEU A 150 7.89 -0.83 14.40
CA LEU A 150 8.93 -1.72 13.89
C LEU A 150 10.33 -1.30 14.36
N GLY A 151 10.54 -0.01 14.64
CA GLY A 151 11.82 0.51 15.15
C GLY A 151 12.10 0.16 16.60
N THR A 152 11.06 -0.09 17.41
CA THR A 152 11.19 -0.34 18.86
C THR A 152 11.40 -1.82 19.22
N ASN A 153 11.23 -2.75 18.27
CA ASN A 153 11.42 -4.19 18.50
C ASN A 153 12.85 -4.69 18.21
N VAL A 154 13.81 -3.78 17.95
CA VAL A 154 15.21 -4.14 17.65
C VAL A 154 16.08 -4.27 18.92
N ASP A 155 15.61 -3.77 20.06
CA ASP A 155 16.30 -3.97 21.35
C ASP A 155 15.75 -5.22 22.07
N GLY A 156 16.20 -6.38 21.60
CA GLY A 156 16.08 -7.66 22.31
C GLY A 156 17.08 -7.79 23.46
N PRO A 157 16.84 -8.71 24.40
CA PRO A 157 17.25 -8.60 25.80
C PRO A 157 18.73 -8.87 26.01
N GLU A 158 19.41 -7.97 26.72
CA GLU A 158 20.71 -8.30 27.32
C GLU A 158 20.46 -9.20 28.52
N LYS A 159 20.60 -10.51 28.25
CA LYS A 159 20.88 -11.52 29.26
C LYS A 159 22.19 -11.16 29.96
N ASP A 160 22.11 -10.54 31.12
CA ASP A 160 23.15 -10.73 32.12
C ASP A 160 22.95 -12.11 32.78
N ARG A 161 23.78 -13.04 32.31
CA ARG A 161 24.10 -14.30 32.98
C ARG A 161 25.19 -14.04 34.04
N ALA A 162 25.09 -14.84 35.10
CA ALA A 162 26.09 -15.17 36.12
C ALA A 162 26.29 -14.09 37.21
N ALA A 163 26.28 -14.43 38.50
CA ALA A 163 26.75 -15.66 39.15
C ALA A 163 25.79 -16.20 40.22
#